data_AF-A0A7D7PJF0-F1
#
_entry.id   AF-A0A7D7PJF0-F1
#
_cell.length_a   1.000
_cell.length_b   1.000
_cell.length_c   1.000
_cell.angle_alpha   90.00
_cell.angle_beta   90.00
_cell.angle_gamma   90.00
#
_symmetry.space_group_name_H-M   'P 1'
#
loop_
_entity.id
_entity.type
_entity.pdbx_description
1 polymer ?
#
loop_
_entity_poly.entity_id
_entity_poly.type
_entity_poly.pdbx_seq_one_letter_code
_entity_poly.pdbx_strand_id
1 'polypeptide(L)'
;MLINKKHPDINLKLLLLSIVYLIACCCVFFLIASIVIDVVFNDKVNVTREVIIDIIVVSTIAGIAGGVGAWFFAKIDERKTRKSQPSDPD
;
A
#
# COMPACT_ATOMS: atom_id res chain seq x y z
N MET A 1 -21.88 10.39 -24.65
CA MET A 1 -21.10 9.14 -24.69
C MET A 1 -20.82 8.73 -23.25
N LEU A 2 -21.69 7.90 -22.67
CA LEU A 2 -21.51 7.41 -21.31
C LEU A 2 -20.37 6.40 -21.34
N ILE A 3 -19.20 6.81 -20.86
CA ILE A 3 -18.07 5.90 -20.64
C ILE A 3 -18.54 4.93 -19.57
N ASN A 4 -19.00 3.76 -19.99
CA ASN A 4 -19.20 2.61 -19.12
C ASN A 4 -17.82 2.29 -18.53
N LYS A 5 -17.54 2.88 -17.36
CA LYS A 5 -16.43 2.48 -16.50
C LYS A 5 -16.79 1.06 -16.06
N LYS A 6 -16.39 0.09 -16.87
CA LYS A 6 -16.36 -1.32 -16.52
C LYS A 6 -15.64 -1.36 -15.17
N HIS A 7 -16.39 -1.57 -14.09
CA HIS A 7 -15.81 -1.72 -12.76
C HIS A 7 -14.75 -2.80 -12.91
N PRO A 8 -13.45 -2.47 -12.77
CA PRO A 8 -12.44 -3.50 -12.87
C PRO A 8 -12.71 -4.41 -11.69
N ASP A 9 -13.14 -5.65 -11.97
CA ASP A 9 -13.17 -6.69 -10.96
C ASP A 9 -11.86 -6.60 -10.22
N ILE A 10 -11.91 -6.26 -8.92
CA ILE A 10 -10.72 -6.03 -8.12
C ILE A 10 -9.88 -7.29 -8.20
N ASN A 11 -8.89 -7.25 -9.09
CA ASN A 11 -8.13 -8.43 -9.46
C ASN A 11 -7.13 -8.64 -8.34
N LEU A 12 -7.17 -9.82 -7.72
CA LEU A 12 -6.28 -10.20 -6.63
C LEU A 12 -4.79 -9.99 -6.99
N LYS A 13 -4.46 -10.10 -8.28
CA LYS A 13 -3.15 -9.80 -8.85
C LYS A 13 -2.76 -8.32 -8.74
N LEU A 14 -3.69 -7.39 -8.97
CA LEU A 14 -3.44 -5.94 -8.88
C LEU A 14 -3.21 -5.50 -7.43
N LEU A 15 -3.92 -6.12 -6.48
CA LEU A 15 -3.69 -5.89 -5.06
C LEU A 15 -2.34 -6.42 -4.60
N LEU A 16 -1.97 -7.64 -4.99
CA LEU A 16 -0.65 -8.19 -4.68
C LEU A 16 0.46 -7.33 -5.27
N LEU A 17 0.31 -6.85 -6.50
CA LEU A 17 1.25 -5.93 -7.12
C LEU A 17 1.34 -4.60 -6.34
N SER A 18 0.19 -4.06 -5.91
CA SER A 18 0.13 -2.85 -5.08
C SER A 18 0.77 -3.05 -3.71
N ILE A 19 0.59 -4.20 -3.07
CA ILE A 19 1.22 -4.54 -1.78
C ILE A 19 2.74 -4.57 -1.95
N VAL A 20 3.24 -5.31 -2.95
CA VAL A 20 4.68 -5.41 -3.21
C VAL A 20 5.27 -4.05 -3.54
N TYR A 21 4.57 -3.25 -4.33
CA TYR A 21 4.98 -1.88 -4.65
C TYR A 21 5.05 -0.99 -3.41
N LEU A 22 4.05 -1.05 -2.53
CA LEU A 22 4.04 -0.29 -1.27
C LEU A 22 5.15 -0.74 -0.33
N ILE A 23 5.40 -2.05 -0.19
CA ILE A 23 6.51 -2.56 0.61
C ILE A 23 7.85 -2.01 0.09
N ALA A 24 8.08 -2.07 -1.23
CA ALA A 24 9.30 -1.56 -1.84
C ALA A 24 9.46 -0.04 -1.63
N CYS A 25 8.38 0.72 -1.80
CA CYS A 25 8.37 2.16 -1.57
C CYS A 25 8.65 2.51 -0.11
N CYS A 26 8.00 1.83 0.84
CA CYS A 26 8.25 1.99 2.27
C CYS A 26 9.68 1.62 2.65
N CYS A 27 10.24 0.53 2.12
CA CYS A 27 11.64 0.17 2.33
C CYS A 27 12.59 1.31 1.94
N VAL A 28 12.44 1.84 0.72
CA VAL A 28 13.30 2.93 0.22
C VAL A 28 13.14 4.19 1.07
N PHE A 29 11.92 4.54 1.43
CA PHE A 29 11.64 5.70 2.27
C PHE A 29 12.29 5.59 3.66
N PHE A 30 12.12 4.45 4.34
CA PHE A 30 12.70 4.23 5.66
C PHE A 30 14.22 4.15 5.63
N LEU A 31 14.83 3.61 4.57
CA LEU A 31 16.28 3.64 4.39
C LEU A 31 16.81 5.07 4.27
N ILE A 32 16.19 5.90 3.42
CA ILE A 32 16.57 7.30 3.28
C ILE A 32 16.37 8.04 4.61
N ALA A 33 15.22 7.85 5.27
CA ALA A 33 14.93 8.47 6.56
C ALA A 33 15.97 8.07 7.61
N SER A 34 16.35 6.79 7.67
CA SER A 34 17.37 6.31 8.60
C SER A 34 18.74 6.93 8.34
N ILE A 35 19.16 7.05 7.07
CA ILE A 35 20.41 7.72 6.72
C ILE A 35 20.37 9.20 7.13
N VAL A 36 19.26 9.88 6.86
CA VAL A 36 19.08 11.29 7.23
C VAL A 36 19.15 11.46 8.75
N ILE A 37 18.47 10.60 9.53
CA ILE A 37 18.52 10.63 10.99
C ILE A 37 19.96 10.42 11.48
N ASP A 38 20.67 9.42 10.95
CA ASP A 38 22.06 9.17 11.35
C ASP A 38 22.98 10.36 11.04
N VAL A 39 22.84 10.98 9.87
CA VAL A 39 23.63 12.15 9.49
C VAL A 39 23.30 13.36 10.39
N VAL A 40 22.03 13.60 10.68
CA VAL A 40 21.59 14.75 11.47
C VAL A 40 21.96 14.62 12.95
N PHE A 41 21.86 13.41 13.53
CA PHE A 41 22.01 13.21 14.97
C PHE A 41 23.39 12.68 15.38
N ASN A 42 24.06 11.89 14.55
CA ASN A 42 25.32 11.23 14.91
C ASN A 42 26.54 11.78 14.15
N ASP A 43 26.37 12.67 13.16
CA ASP A 43 27.43 13.19 12.24
C ASP A 43 28.24 12.06 11.56
N LYS A 44 27.75 10.81 11.67
CA LYS A 44 28.36 9.57 11.21
C LYS A 44 27.26 8.63 10.78
N VAL A 45 27.47 8.00 9.63
CA VAL A 45 26.55 7.00 9.09
C VAL A 45 26.87 5.66 9.74
N ASN A 46 26.19 5.32 10.84
CA ASN A 46 26.39 4.05 11.54
C ASN A 46 25.13 3.18 11.42
N VAL A 47 24.89 2.71 10.19
CA VAL A 47 23.78 1.80 9.88
C VAL A 47 24.06 0.43 10.52
N THR A 48 23.54 0.23 11.73
CA THR A 48 23.64 -1.05 12.45
C THR A 48 22.70 -2.10 11.84
N ARG A 49 23.09 -3.37 11.92
CA ARG A 49 22.28 -4.50 11.44
C ARG A 49 20.87 -4.55 12.03
N GLU A 50 20.72 -4.10 13.28
CA GLU A 50 19.43 -4.01 13.98
C GLU A 50 18.48 -3.03 13.28
N VAL A 51 18.97 -1.84 12.90
CA VAL A 51 18.19 -0.82 12.19
C VAL A 51 17.72 -1.34 10.83
N ILE A 52 18.57 -2.08 10.11
CA ILE A 52 18.18 -2.70 8.84
C ILE A 52 17.05 -3.72 9.03
N ILE A 53 17.13 -4.54 10.09
CA ILE A 53 16.09 -5.53 10.39
C ILE A 53 14.78 -4.83 10.74
N ASP A 54 14.82 -3.79 11.58
CA ASP A 54 13.64 -3.02 11.96
C ASP A 54 12.97 -2.35 10.75
N ILE A 55 13.77 -1.77 9.84
CA ILE A 55 13.26 -1.18 8.60
C ILE A 55 12.53 -2.22 7.75
N ILE A 56 13.08 -3.43 7.61
CA ILE A 56 12.46 -4.52 6.84
C ILE A 56 11.15 -4.98 7.50
N VAL A 57 11.13 -5.10 8.82
CA VAL A 57 9.92 -5.52 9.55
C VAL A 57 8.83 -4.46 9.44
N VAL A 58 9.17 -3.19 9.69
CA VAL A 58 8.23 -2.07 9.63
C VAL A 58 7.70 -1.86 8.21
N SER A 59 8.54 -1.93 7.17
CA SER A 59 8.09 -1.80 5.78
C SER A 59 7.15 -2.92 5.37
N THR A 60 7.41 -4.16 5.83
CA THR A 60 6.55 -5.31 5.58
C THR A 60 5.18 -5.12 6.25
N ILE A 61 5.16 -4.72 7.52
CA ILE A 61 3.91 -4.45 8.26
C ILE A 61 3.13 -3.32 7.58
N ALA A 62 3.80 -2.21 7.26
CA ALA A 62 3.18 -1.04 6.62
C ALA A 62 2.60 -1.39 5.24
N GLY A 63 3.34 -2.14 4.43
CA GLY A 63 2.87 -2.54 3.10
C GLY A 63 1.72 -3.54 3.13
N ILE A 64 1.74 -4.51 4.06
CA ILE A 64 0.60 -5.43 4.28
C ILE A 64 -0.62 -4.65 4.79
N ALA A 65 -0.46 -3.83 5.83
CA ALA A 65 -1.57 -3.06 6.40
C ALA A 65 -2.17 -2.09 5.37
N GLY A 66 -1.32 -1.39 4.61
CA GLY A 66 -1.73 -0.46 3.57
C GLY A 66 -2.46 -1.16 2.42
N GLY A 67 -1.95 -2.29 1.94
CA GLY A 67 -2.59 -3.01 0.83
C GLY A 67 -3.84 -3.79 1.24
N VAL A 68 -3.88 -4.37 2.46
CA VAL A 68 -5.10 -4.99 3.00
C VAL A 68 -6.17 -3.95 3.28
N GLY A 69 -5.79 -2.79 3.84
CA GLY A 69 -6.70 -1.66 4.03
C GLY A 69 -7.29 -1.17 2.71
N ALA A 70 -6.44 -0.93 1.70
CA ALA A 70 -6.88 -0.54 0.36
C ALA A 70 -7.82 -1.58 -0.26
N TRP A 71 -7.52 -2.87 -0.10
CA TRP A 71 -8.41 -3.94 -0.56
C TRP A 71 -9.77 -3.90 0.15
N PHE A 72 -9.77 -3.74 1.47
CA PHE A 72 -10.98 -3.74 2.27
C PHE A 72 -11.89 -2.57 1.89
N PHE A 73 -11.33 -1.37 1.72
CA PHE A 73 -12.08 -0.21 1.22
C PHE A 73 -12.61 -0.43 -0.19
N ALA A 74 -11.81 -1.03 -1.08
CA ALA A 74 -12.23 -1.31 -2.44
C ALA A 74 -13.37 -2.36 -2.48
N LYS A 75 -13.36 -3.38 -1.61
CA LYS A 75 -14.48 -4.33 -1.46
C LYS A 75 -15.75 -3.69 -0.89
N ILE A 76 -15.62 -2.72 0.01
CA ILE A 76 -16.76 -1.95 0.51
C ILE A 76 -17.37 -1.11 -0.61
N ASP A 77 -16.52 -0.44 -1.39
CA ASP A 77 -16.96 0.37 -2.53
C ASP A 77 -17.72 -0.49 -3.55
N GLU A 78 -17.16 -1.63 -3.98
CA GLU A 78 -17.87 -2.61 -4.83
C GLU A 78 -19.25 -2.99 -4.27
N ARG A 79 -19.36 -3.24 -2.95
CA ARG A 79 -20.64 -3.60 -2.33
C ARG A 79 -21.64 -2.45 -2.33
N LYS A 80 -21.19 -1.20 -2.15
CA LYS A 80 -22.07 -0.02 -2.21
C LYS A 80 -22.58 0.21 -3.63
N THR A 81 -21.71 0.10 -4.64
CA THR A 81 -22.09 0.28 -6.05
C THR A 81 -23.06 -0.80 -6.52
N ARG A 82 -22.88 -2.05 -6.08
CA ARG A 82 -23.82 -3.15 -6.39
C ARG A 82 -25.20 -2.96 -5.77
N LYS A 83 -25.29 -2.32 -4.60
CA LYS A 83 -26.59 -2.00 -3.96
C LYS A 83 -27.27 -0.77 -4.55
N SER A 84 -26.53 0.13 -5.21
CA SER A 84 -27.08 1.35 -5.80
C SER A 84 -27.38 1.23 -7.29
N GLN A 85 -27.06 0.09 -7.92
CA GLN A 85 -27.44 -0.13 -9.31
C GLN A 85 -28.97 -0.19 -9.36
N PRO A 86 -29.64 0.74 -10.08
CA PRO A 86 -31.09 0.67 -10.26
C PRO A 86 -31.39 -0.68 -10.91
N SER A 87 -32.33 -1.43 -10.33
CA SER A 87 -32.99 -2.49 -11.09
C SER A 87 -33.63 -1.80 -12.28
N ASP A 88 -33.15 -2.10 -13.50
CA ASP A 88 -33.86 -1.70 -14.70
C ASP A 88 -35.32 -2.15 -14.53
N PRO A 89 -36.30 -1.22 -14.54
CA PRO A 89 -37.69 -1.61 -14.50
C PRO A 89 -38.03 -2.20 -15.87
N ASP A 90 -38.25 -3.52 -15.90
CA ASP A 90 -38.98 -4.17 -16.99
C ASP A 90 -40.44 -3.69 -17.04
#